data_AF-A0A0Q1CCZ8-F1
#
_entry.id   AF-A0A0Q1CCZ8-F1
#
_cell.length_a   1.000
_cell.length_b   1.000
_cell.length_c   1.000
_cell.angle_alpha   90.00
_cell.angle_beta   90.00
_cell.angle_gamma   90.00
#
_symmetry.space_group_name_H-M   'P 1'
#
loop_
_entity.id
_entity.type
_entity.pdbx_description
1 polymer ?
#
loop_
_entity_poly.entity_id
_entity_poly.type
_entity_poly.pdbx_seq_one_letter_code
_entity_poly.pdbx_strand_id
1 'polypeptide(L)' 'MGIGGSGDGVPVGSVVRWGLATFGTGRRLEGLIGPFDSPAAAQRHARERCYGDWLVAPMLCVTDVEGVPAL' A
#
# COMPACT_ATOMS: atom_id res chain seq x y z
N MET A 1 33.11 20.19 7.92
CA MET A 1 32.44 19.75 9.17
C MET A 1 30.96 19.65 8.84
N GLY A 2 30.33 18.51 8.61
CA GLY A 2 30.59 17.15 9.07
C GLY A 2 29.52 16.72 10.09
N ILE A 3 28.25 16.59 9.66
CA ILE A 3 27.23 15.77 10.35
C ILE A 3 26.42 14.99 9.30
N GLY A 4 27.10 14.16 8.51
CA GLY A 4 26.47 13.22 7.59
C GLY A 4 26.09 11.94 8.34
N GLY A 5 25.11 12.04 9.22
CA GLY A 5 24.46 10.89 9.84
C GLY A 5 22.98 10.98 9.54
N SER A 6 22.54 10.46 8.39
CA SER A 6 21.11 10.32 8.10
C SER A 6 20.87 8.83 7.96
N GLY A 7 20.41 8.24 9.07
CA GLY A 7 19.96 6.85 9.09
C GLY A 7 18.97 6.60 7.97
N ASP A 8 18.97 5.35 7.51
CA ASP A 8 18.04 4.75 6.56
C ASP A 8 16.62 4.68 7.19
N GLY A 9 16.10 5.84 7.62
CA GLY A 9 14.87 5.98 8.36
C GLY A 9 13.75 6.30 7.40
N VAL A 10 12.79 5.39 7.28
CA VAL A 10 11.53 5.66 6.58
C VAL A 10 10.93 6.93 7.19
N PRO A 11 10.64 7.98 6.41
CA PRO A 11 10.15 9.23 6.97
C PRO A 11 8.84 8.96 7.73
N VAL A 12 8.83 9.38 9.00
CA VAL A 12 7.64 9.40 9.84
C VAL A 12 6.63 10.32 9.17
N GLY A 13 5.44 9.81 8.87
CA GLY A 13 4.46 10.60 8.13
C GLY A 13 3.36 9.74 7.48
N SER A 14 2.65 10.36 6.55
CA SER A 14 1.62 9.69 5.77
C SER A 14 1.90 9.83 4.29
N VAL A 15 1.91 8.71 3.58
CA VAL A 15 2.11 8.66 2.13
C VAL A 15 0.91 7.99 1.47
N VAL A 16 0.44 8.56 0.37
CA VAL A 16 -0.58 7.92 -0.46
C VAL A 16 0.10 6.89 -1.37
N ARG A 17 -0.31 5.64 -1.23
CA ARG A 17 0.10 4.49 -2.05
C ARG A 17 -1.14 3.90 -2.72
N TRP A 18 -0.97 2.81 -3.46
CA TRP A 18 -2.07 2.14 -4.15
C TRP A 18 -2.31 0.75 -3.56
N GLY A 19 -3.57 0.35 -3.46
CA GLY A 19 -3.99 -0.95 -2.99
C GLY A 19 -5.01 -1.59 -3.90
N LEU A 20 -5.18 -2.90 -3.73
CA LEU A 20 -6.21 -3.68 -4.37
C LEU A 20 -7.25 -4.08 -3.33
N ALA A 21 -8.44 -3.47 -3.40
CA ALA A 21 -9.59 -3.90 -2.63
C ALA A 21 -10.19 -5.15 -3.30
N THR A 22 -10.34 -6.24 -2.55
CA THR A 22 -10.96 -7.49 -3.04
C THR A 22 -12.36 -7.65 -2.48
N PHE A 23 -13.28 -8.15 -3.29
CA PHE A 23 -14.69 -8.23 -2.95
C PHE A 23 -15.22 -9.66 -3.02
N GLY A 24 -16.07 -9.99 -2.04
CA GLY A 24 -16.85 -11.22 -1.99
C GLY A 24 -18.26 -11.04 -2.56
N THR A 25 -19.13 -11.99 -2.23
CA THR A 25 -20.54 -11.96 -2.65
C THR A 25 -21.24 -10.68 -2.20
N GLY A 26 -22.02 -10.08 -3.10
CA GLY A 26 -22.74 -8.83 -2.83
C GLY A 26 -21.85 -7.59 -2.75
N ARG A 27 -20.64 -7.63 -3.35
CA ARG A 27 -19.67 -6.51 -3.37
C ARG A 27 -19.20 -6.09 -1.97
N ARG A 28 -19.21 -7.03 -1.03
CA ARG A 28 -18.66 -6.79 0.31
C ARG A 28 -17.13 -6.79 0.24
N LEU A 29 -16.50 -5.75 0.79
CA LEU A 29 -15.04 -5.70 0.91
C LEU A 29 -14.57 -6.83 1.84
N GLU A 30 -13.69 -7.69 1.32
CA GLU A 30 -13.12 -8.83 2.07
C GLU A 30 -11.67 -8.57 2.48
N GLY A 31 -10.94 -7.78 1.70
CA GLY A 31 -9.53 -7.56 1.96
C GLY A 31 -8.94 -6.42 1.15
N LEU A 32 -7.71 -6.08 1.51
CA LEU A 32 -6.91 -5.04 0.89
C LEU A 32 -5.48 -5.57 0.72
N ILE A 33 -4.95 -5.54 -0.50
CA ILE A 33 -3.61 -6.00 -0.83
C ILE A 33 -2.75 -4.80 -1.25
N GLY A 34 -1.55 -4.67 -0.70
CA GLY A 34 -0.61 -3.58 -1.00
C GLY A 34 0.33 -3.31 0.18
N PRO A 35 1.08 -2.18 0.19
CA PRO A 35 1.00 -1.04 -0.74
C PRO A 35 1.85 -1.16 -2.01
N PHE A 36 1.27 -0.76 -3.14
CA PHE A 36 1.92 -0.65 -4.46
C PHE A 36 2.35 0.79 -4.76
N ASP A 37 3.42 0.94 -5.55
CA ASP A 37 3.95 2.25 -5.96
C ASP A 37 3.07 2.97 -6.99
N SER A 38 2.23 2.25 -7.74
CA SER A 38 1.37 2.83 -8.79
C SER A 38 0.08 2.02 -9.01
N PRO A 39 -0.96 2.62 -9.61
CA PRO A 39 -2.17 1.89 -9.99
C PRO A 39 -1.88 0.74 -10.96
N ALA A 40 -0.95 0.96 -11.89
CA ALA A 40 -0.58 -0.03 -12.89
C ALA A 40 0.07 -1.27 -12.27
N ALA A 41 0.89 -1.09 -11.22
CA ALA A 41 1.47 -2.20 -10.47
C ALA A 41 0.40 -3.03 -9.75
N ALA A 42 -0.57 -2.38 -9.11
CA ALA A 42 -1.71 -3.04 -8.48
C ALA A 42 -2.57 -3.82 -9.49
N GLN A 43 -2.88 -3.21 -10.66
CA GLN A 43 -3.63 -3.87 -11.72
C GLN A 43 -2.90 -5.08 -12.29
N ARG A 44 -1.58 -4.96 -12.54
CA ARG A 44 -0.77 -6.07 -13.05
C ARG A 44 -0.78 -7.23 -12.05
N HIS A 45 -0.56 -6.96 -10.76
CA HIS A 45 -0.62 -7.97 -9.72
C HIS A 45 -1.98 -8.68 -9.67
N ALA A 46 -3.08 -7.92 -9.81
CA ALA A 46 -4.41 -8.50 -9.78
C ALA A 46 -4.68 -9.45 -10.95
N ARG A 47 -4.20 -9.10 -12.14
CA ARG A 47 -4.30 -9.92 -13.36
C ARG A 47 -3.44 -11.17 -13.27
N GLU A 48 -2.19 -11.05 -12.80
CA GLU A 48 -1.26 -12.17 -12.63
C GLU A 48 -1.77 -13.21 -11.63
N ARG A 49 -2.50 -12.77 -10.60
CA ARG A 49 -3.09 -13.63 -9.57
C ARG A 49 -4.51 -14.10 -9.89
N CYS A 50 -5.08 -13.68 -11.01
CA CYS A 50 -6.43 -14.01 -11.44
C CYS A 50 -7.50 -13.74 -10.36
N TYR A 51 -7.38 -12.63 -9.63
CA TYR A 51 -8.44 -12.26 -8.68
C TYR A 51 -9.75 -11.99 -9.43
N GLY A 52 -10.87 -12.46 -8.84
CA GLY A 52 -12.19 -12.36 -9.45
C GLY A 52 -12.72 -10.92 -9.47
N ASP A 53 -13.18 -10.42 -8.32
CA ASP A 53 -13.69 -9.05 -8.19
C ASP A 53 -12.77 -8.19 -7.34
N TRP A 54 -12.30 -7.08 -7.93
CA TRP A 54 -11.35 -6.18 -7.31
C TRP A 54 -11.42 -4.75 -7.87
N LEU A 55 -10.90 -3.81 -7.10
CA LEU A 55 -10.76 -2.40 -7.50
C LEU A 55 -9.41 -1.85 -7.00
N VAL A 56 -8.75 -1.05 -7.83
CA VAL A 56 -7.56 -0.31 -7.42
C VAL A 56 -7.96 0.99 -6.76
N ALA A 57 -7.54 1.18 -5.51
CA ALA A 57 -7.87 2.33 -4.68
C ALA A 57 -6.62 3.00 -4.10
N PRO A 58 -6.63 4.32 -3.90
CA PRO A 58 -5.60 4.98 -3.11
C PRO A 58 -5.69 4.52 -1.64
N MET A 59 -4.54 4.35 -0.99
CA MET A 59 -4.41 4.00 0.41
C MET A 59 -3.55 5.03 1.12
N LEU A 60 -4.00 5.47 2.29
CA LEU A 60 -3.18 6.27 3.19
C LEU A 60 -2.32 5.32 4.03
N CYS A 61 -1.02 5.26 3.76
CA CYS A 61 -0.08 4.51 4.58
C CYS A 61 0.50 5.45 5.64
N VAL A 62 0.30 5.10 6.91
CA VAL A 62 0.85 5.83 8.06
C VAL A 62 2.02 5.03 8.61
N THR A 63 3.20 5.63 8.60
CA THR A 63 4.41 5.07 9.22
C THR A 63 4.64 5.71 10.57
N ASP A 64 4.82 4.89 11.60
CA ASP A 64 5.24 5.39 12.91
C ASP A 64 6.73 5.76 12.93
N VAL A 65 7.20 6.25 14.07
CA VAL A 65 8.58 6.70 14.28
C VAL A 65 9.65 5.64 14.04
N GLU A 66 9.27 4.36 13.96
CA GLU A 66 10.16 3.22 13.71
C GLU A 66 10.12 2.76 12.25
N GLY A 67 9.35 3.43 11.37
CA GLY A 67 9.13 3.01 9.99
C GLY A 67 8.26 1.76 9.86
N VAL A 68 7.56 1.38 10.93
CA VAL A 68 6.66 0.24 10.97
C VAL A 68 5.26 0.73 10.57
N PRO A 69 4.52 -0.02 9.73
CA PRO A 69 3.15 0.34 9.42
C PRO A 69 2.31 0.31 10.70
N ALA A 70 1.79 1.47 11.09
CA ALA A 70 0.85 1.58 12.20
C ALA A 70 -0.47 0.95 11.75
N LEU A 71 -0.74 -0.28 12.19
CA LEU A 71 -2.03 -0.96 12.05
C LEU A 71 -2.97 -0.53 13.18
#